data_AF-A0A7S3YMF2-F1
#
_entry.id   AF-A0A7S3YMF2-F1
#
_cell.length_a   1.000
_cell.length_b   1.000
_cell.length_c   1.000
_cell.angle_alpha   90.00
_cell.angle_beta   90.00
_cell.angle_gamma   90.00
#
_symmetry.space_group_name_H-M   'P 1'
#
loop_
_entity.id
_entity.type
_entity.pdbx_description
1 polymer ?
#
loop_
_entity_poly.entity_id
_entity_poly.type
_entity_poly.pdbx_seq_one_letter_code
_entity_poly.pdbx_strand_id
1 'polypeptide(L)'
;EKSLDLLAIYFTIVKVLFLQGSLTIIPDLVHLIEQVRIRSKKALHTTQIRNEHAYYCEIVQLCSLRTSWQQPASQDLENIMYVCGDSHTLSTAFQTLEVRGRRLTLRPALVTGLKHWHLRPEGRFYPKRNFYRVVEKLPDGAKVIFLFGEIDCREGMLKAVEKMKYKNLDEAIEKTIEIFLEATKSLIERKGFQAYVHPIIPVLEPTRQIVKKYNLALRRAVRRGRGGPRLTWLPCFDAYVDAPADLGAALAARHALDGTHLHPSYLPALLRPALEELGA
;
A
#
# COMPACT_ATOMS: atom_id res chain seq x y z
N GLU A 1 4.03 -26.54 -16.69
CA GLU A 1 4.32 -25.12 -16.94
C GLU A 1 3.12 -24.43 -17.57
N LYS A 2 2.66 -24.86 -18.76
CA LYS A 2 1.46 -24.31 -19.43
C LYS A 2 0.20 -24.14 -18.55
N SER A 3 -0.06 -25.07 -17.61
CA SER A 3 -1.19 -24.97 -16.67
C SER A 3 -1.00 -23.94 -15.55
N LEU A 4 0.24 -23.65 -15.15
CA LEU A 4 0.56 -22.60 -14.19
C LEU A 4 0.41 -21.22 -14.84
N ASP A 5 0.85 -21.08 -16.09
CA ASP A 5 0.72 -19.81 -16.84
C ASP A 5 -0.75 -19.43 -17.01
N LEU A 6 -1.61 -20.41 -17.34
CA LEU A 6 -3.05 -20.19 -17.43
C LEU A 6 -3.65 -19.78 -16.08
N LEU A 7 -3.24 -20.42 -14.97
CA LEU A 7 -3.69 -20.05 -13.64
C LEU A 7 -3.23 -18.64 -13.24
N ALA A 8 -2.02 -18.24 -13.61
CA ALA A 8 -1.51 -16.88 -13.40
C ALA A 8 -2.30 -15.82 -14.19
N ILE A 9 -2.72 -16.14 -15.41
CA ILE A 9 -3.59 -15.27 -16.21
C ILE A 9 -4.91 -15.05 -15.47
N TYR A 10 -5.54 -16.11 -14.95
CA TYR A 10 -6.79 -15.98 -14.19
C TYR A 10 -6.63 -15.16 -12.90
N PHE A 11 -5.55 -15.37 -12.14
CA PHE A 11 -5.22 -14.53 -10.98
C PHE A 11 -5.05 -13.05 -11.39
N THR A 12 -4.40 -12.80 -12.52
CA THR A 12 -4.21 -11.46 -13.06
C THR A 12 -5.54 -10.83 -13.49
N ILE A 13 -6.44 -11.59 -14.11
CA ILE A 13 -7.79 -11.11 -14.48
C ILE A 13 -8.56 -10.66 -13.23
N VAL A 14 -8.56 -11.46 -12.16
CA VAL A 14 -9.20 -11.09 -10.89
C VAL A 14 -8.60 -9.80 -10.34
N LYS A 15 -7.26 -9.67 -10.34
CA LYS A 15 -6.57 -8.45 -9.93
C LYS A 15 -6.99 -7.23 -10.76
N VAL A 16 -7.06 -7.36 -12.08
CA VAL A 16 -7.47 -6.24 -12.96
C VAL A 16 -8.92 -5.85 -12.70
N LEU A 17 -9.84 -6.81 -12.65
CA LEU A 17 -11.26 -6.55 -12.39
C LEU A 17 -11.47 -5.89 -11.03
N PHE A 18 -10.76 -6.35 -10.00
CA PHE A 18 -10.76 -5.72 -8.68
C PHE A 18 -10.33 -4.26 -8.78
N LEU A 19 -9.16 -3.97 -9.38
CA LEU A 19 -8.65 -2.61 -9.51
C LEU A 19 -9.50 -1.68 -10.39
N GLN A 20 -10.32 -2.22 -11.29
CA GLN A 20 -11.29 -1.45 -12.07
C GLN A 20 -12.61 -1.20 -11.33
N GLY A 21 -12.82 -1.80 -10.16
CA GLY A 21 -14.06 -1.70 -9.41
C GLY A 21 -15.18 -2.59 -9.95
N SER A 22 -14.86 -3.55 -10.82
CA SER A 22 -15.80 -4.56 -11.34
C SER A 22 -16.00 -5.67 -10.30
N LEU A 23 -16.49 -5.30 -9.11
CA LEU A 23 -16.48 -6.19 -7.94
C LEU A 23 -17.53 -7.31 -8.00
N THR A 24 -18.63 -7.10 -8.74
CA THR A 24 -19.77 -8.02 -8.80
C THR A 24 -19.48 -9.34 -9.52
N ILE A 25 -18.51 -9.38 -10.43
CA ILE A 25 -18.14 -10.59 -11.18
C ILE A 25 -17.08 -11.44 -10.44
N ILE A 26 -16.40 -10.84 -9.46
CA ILE A 26 -15.27 -11.49 -8.78
C ILE A 26 -15.70 -12.76 -8.03
N PRO A 27 -16.83 -12.81 -7.29
CA PRO A 27 -17.23 -14.02 -6.58
C PRO A 27 -17.37 -15.25 -7.49
N ASP A 28 -17.99 -15.10 -8.66
CA ASP A 28 -18.17 -16.19 -9.62
C ASP A 28 -16.83 -16.67 -10.20
N LEU A 29 -15.94 -15.73 -10.53
CA LEU A 29 -14.59 -16.06 -10.99
C LEU A 29 -13.77 -16.76 -9.91
N VAL A 30 -13.85 -16.30 -8.65
CA VAL A 30 -13.19 -16.95 -7.51
C VAL A 30 -13.71 -18.37 -7.35
N HIS A 31 -15.03 -18.59 -7.42
CA HIS A 31 -15.59 -19.93 -7.33
C HIS A 31 -15.00 -20.88 -8.38
N LEU A 32 -14.88 -20.44 -9.64
CA LEU A 32 -14.29 -21.23 -10.73
C LEU A 32 -12.79 -21.47 -10.53
N ILE A 33 -12.03 -20.43 -10.18
CA ILE A 33 -10.57 -20.49 -10.03
C ILE A 33 -10.19 -21.38 -8.84
N GLU A 34 -10.91 -21.30 -7.72
CA GLU A 34 -10.64 -22.11 -6.53
C GLU A 34 -10.69 -23.60 -6.82
N GLN A 35 -11.65 -24.07 -7.63
CA GLN A 35 -11.74 -25.49 -8.03
C GLN A 35 -10.47 -26.01 -8.69
N VAL A 36 -9.76 -25.15 -9.43
CA VAL A 36 -8.50 -25.47 -10.09
C VAL A 36 -7.32 -25.27 -9.14
N ARG A 37 -7.30 -24.17 -8.38
CA ARG A 37 -6.21 -23.79 -7.47
C ARG A 37 -5.96 -24.88 -6.42
N ILE A 38 -7.01 -25.38 -5.77
CA ILE A 38 -6.89 -26.38 -4.70
C ILE A 38 -6.38 -27.74 -5.20
N ARG A 39 -6.54 -28.03 -6.50
CA ARG A 39 -6.03 -29.26 -7.13
C ARG A 39 -4.54 -29.18 -7.44
N SER A 40 -3.91 -28.02 -7.23
CA SER A 40 -2.47 -27.88 -7.44
C SER A 40 -1.70 -28.79 -6.48
N LYS A 41 -0.93 -29.72 -7.04
CA LYS A 41 0.00 -30.57 -6.28
C LYS A 41 1.25 -29.80 -5.81
N LYS A 42 1.49 -28.60 -6.36
CA LYS A 42 2.61 -27.74 -5.98
C LYS A 42 2.11 -26.63 -5.06
N ALA A 43 2.88 -26.33 -4.03
CA ALA A 43 2.72 -25.12 -3.24
C ALA A 43 2.94 -23.89 -4.15
N LEU A 44 1.86 -23.18 -4.51
CA LEU A 44 1.94 -22.11 -5.52
C LEU A 44 2.89 -20.97 -5.15
N HIS A 45 3.11 -20.73 -3.85
CA HIS A 45 4.07 -19.73 -3.36
C HIS A 45 5.54 -20.07 -3.68
N THR A 46 5.86 -21.32 -4.01
CA THR A 46 7.22 -21.75 -4.43
C THR A 46 7.37 -21.79 -5.95
N THR A 47 6.34 -21.40 -6.71
CA THR A 47 6.35 -21.43 -8.17
C THR A 47 6.63 -20.05 -8.78
N GLN A 48 6.76 -19.99 -10.10
CA GLN A 48 6.96 -18.73 -10.83
C GLN A 48 5.75 -17.79 -10.75
N ILE A 49 4.55 -18.33 -10.44
CA ILE A 49 3.30 -17.56 -10.38
C ILE A 49 2.98 -17.07 -8.96
N ARG A 50 3.96 -17.15 -8.05
CA ARG A 50 3.79 -16.85 -6.62
C ARG A 50 3.29 -15.43 -6.36
N ASN A 51 3.65 -14.48 -7.21
CA ASN A 51 3.27 -13.08 -7.04
C ASN A 51 1.81 -12.87 -7.41
N GLU A 52 1.40 -13.37 -8.57
CA GLU A 52 0.01 -13.34 -9.03
C GLU A 52 -0.90 -14.07 -8.04
N HIS A 53 -0.45 -15.23 -7.54
CA HIS A 53 -1.14 -15.98 -6.51
C HIS A 53 -1.28 -15.18 -5.20
N ALA A 54 -0.24 -14.47 -4.76
CA ALA A 54 -0.31 -13.66 -3.53
C ALA A 54 -1.37 -12.55 -3.64
N TYR A 55 -1.37 -11.78 -4.74
CA TYR A 55 -2.40 -10.76 -4.98
C TYR A 55 -3.79 -11.36 -5.07
N TYR A 56 -3.94 -12.50 -5.73
CA TYR A 56 -5.23 -13.19 -5.81
C TYR A 56 -5.73 -13.61 -4.42
N CYS A 57 -4.87 -14.22 -3.59
CA CYS A 57 -5.24 -14.62 -2.22
C CYS A 57 -5.67 -13.43 -1.37
N GLU A 58 -4.96 -12.31 -1.43
CA GLU A 58 -5.33 -11.09 -0.70
C GLU A 58 -6.70 -10.58 -1.16
N ILE A 59 -6.95 -10.52 -2.47
CA ILE A 59 -8.25 -10.12 -3.01
C ILE A 59 -9.35 -11.08 -2.55
N VAL A 60 -9.14 -12.40 -2.61
CA VAL A 60 -10.12 -13.41 -2.15
C VAL A 60 -10.44 -13.23 -0.67
N GLN A 61 -9.44 -12.97 0.18
CA GLN A 61 -9.66 -12.73 1.60
C GLN A 61 -10.43 -11.44 1.84
N LEU A 62 -10.01 -10.33 1.22
CA LEU A 62 -10.76 -9.08 1.25
C LEU A 62 -12.19 -9.30 0.75
N CYS A 63 -12.35 -10.24 -0.18
CA CYS A 63 -13.64 -10.60 -0.68
C CYS A 63 -14.54 -11.30 0.33
N SER A 64 -13.98 -12.23 1.10
CA SER A 64 -14.71 -12.91 2.15
C SER A 64 -15.19 -11.98 3.29
N LEU A 65 -14.58 -10.80 3.43
CA LEU A 65 -14.94 -9.83 4.47
C LEU A 65 -16.15 -8.96 4.12
N ARG A 66 -16.55 -8.88 2.84
CA ARG A 66 -17.66 -8.02 2.43
C ARG A 66 -18.98 -8.78 2.47
N THR A 67 -19.95 -8.22 3.17
CA THR A 67 -21.34 -8.71 3.15
C THR A 67 -22.07 -8.37 1.86
N SER A 68 -21.64 -7.33 1.13
CA SER A 68 -22.14 -7.02 -0.21
C SER A 68 -21.11 -6.31 -1.09
N TRP A 69 -21.15 -6.64 -2.39
CA TRP A 69 -20.34 -6.03 -3.46
C TRP A 69 -21.15 -4.97 -4.18
N GLN A 70 -21.42 -3.87 -3.51
CA GLN A 70 -21.96 -2.72 -4.23
C GLN A 70 -20.86 -2.19 -5.14
N GLN A 71 -21.14 -2.09 -6.44
CA GLN A 71 -20.28 -1.32 -7.32
C GLN A 71 -20.23 0.13 -6.80
N PRO A 72 -19.08 0.82 -6.91
CA PRO A 72 -19.02 2.24 -6.61
C PRO A 72 -20.11 2.95 -7.42
N ALA A 73 -21.06 3.61 -6.76
CA ALA A 73 -22.12 4.32 -7.47
C ALA A 73 -21.49 5.45 -8.29
N SER A 74 -22.07 5.82 -9.43
CA SER A 74 -21.59 6.97 -10.22
C SER A 74 -21.62 8.29 -9.42
N GLN A 75 -22.47 8.38 -8.41
CA GLN A 75 -22.57 9.50 -7.46
C GLN A 75 -21.44 9.53 -6.41
N ASP A 76 -20.65 8.45 -6.26
CA ASP A 76 -19.50 8.37 -5.34
C ASP A 76 -18.21 9.01 -5.93
N LEU A 77 -18.32 9.66 -7.09
CA LEU A 77 -17.18 10.18 -7.84
C LEU A 77 -16.83 11.65 -7.53
N GLU A 78 -17.62 12.35 -6.71
CA GLU A 78 -17.41 13.79 -6.45
C GLU A 78 -16.28 14.08 -5.45
N ASN A 79 -15.96 13.14 -4.54
CA ASN A 79 -14.90 13.30 -3.54
C ASN A 79 -14.07 12.01 -3.45
N ILE A 80 -13.05 11.93 -4.30
CA ILE A 80 -12.15 10.77 -4.42
C ILE A 80 -10.79 11.10 -3.80
N MET A 81 -10.27 10.16 -3.03
CA MET A 81 -8.87 10.13 -2.63
C MET A 81 -8.22 8.86 -3.16
N TYR A 82 -7.16 9.04 -3.95
CA TYR A 82 -6.42 7.92 -4.53
C TYR A 82 -5.44 7.38 -3.50
N VAL A 83 -5.46 6.07 -3.27
CA VAL A 83 -4.45 5.39 -2.44
C VAL A 83 -3.44 4.79 -3.40
N CYS A 84 -2.30 5.47 -3.56
CA CYS A 84 -1.19 5.06 -4.41
C CYS A 84 -0.16 4.31 -3.54
N GLY A 85 -0.12 2.99 -3.67
CA GLY A 85 0.68 2.15 -2.79
C GLY A 85 1.00 0.79 -3.39
N ASP A 86 1.65 -0.05 -2.61
CA ASP A 86 1.86 -1.47 -2.93
C ASP A 86 0.62 -2.32 -2.60
N SER A 87 0.79 -3.61 -2.31
CA SER A 87 -0.33 -4.53 -2.03
C SER A 87 -1.25 -4.03 -0.93
N HIS A 88 -0.72 -3.31 0.08
CA HIS A 88 -1.52 -2.73 1.16
C HIS A 88 -2.63 -1.77 0.69
N THR A 89 -2.54 -1.26 -0.55
CA THR A 89 -3.59 -0.49 -1.20
C THR A 89 -4.89 -1.28 -1.34
N LEU A 90 -4.83 -2.60 -1.53
CA LEU A 90 -6.01 -3.42 -1.78
C LEU A 90 -6.99 -3.39 -0.60
N SER A 91 -6.50 -3.36 0.64
CA SER A 91 -7.33 -3.24 1.84
C SER A 91 -8.14 -1.94 1.90
N THR A 92 -7.68 -0.89 1.22
CA THR A 92 -8.35 0.41 1.14
C THR A 92 -9.30 0.53 -0.05
N ALA A 93 -9.21 -0.38 -1.01
CA ALA A 93 -9.80 -0.23 -2.32
C ALA A 93 -11.33 -0.15 -2.26
N PHE A 94 -11.91 0.91 -2.84
CA PHE A 94 -13.35 1.14 -2.93
C PHE A 94 -14.04 1.13 -1.57
N GLN A 95 -13.31 1.55 -0.53
CA GLN A 95 -13.88 1.81 0.78
C GLN A 95 -14.37 3.25 0.83
N THR A 96 -15.48 3.45 1.52
CA THR A 96 -16.08 4.76 1.71
C THR A 96 -15.95 5.14 3.17
N LEU A 97 -15.47 6.35 3.42
CA LEU A 97 -15.40 6.95 4.75
C LEU A 97 -16.31 8.17 4.79
N GLU A 98 -17.01 8.38 5.89
CA GLU A 98 -17.62 9.67 6.18
C GLU A 98 -16.60 10.51 6.94
N VAL A 99 -16.14 11.60 6.32
CA VAL A 99 -15.14 12.53 6.88
C VAL A 99 -15.79 13.90 6.94
N ARG A 100 -15.99 14.43 8.15
CA ARG A 100 -16.64 15.74 8.37
C ARG A 100 -17.99 15.89 7.65
N GLY A 101 -18.83 14.85 7.72
CA GLY A 101 -20.16 14.82 7.08
C GLY A 101 -20.14 14.71 5.55
N ARG A 102 -18.97 14.50 4.94
CA ARG A 102 -18.83 14.25 3.50
C ARG A 102 -18.39 12.81 3.25
N ARG A 103 -19.04 12.19 2.27
CA ARG A 103 -18.64 10.87 1.77
C ARG A 103 -17.31 11.02 1.00
N LEU A 104 -16.31 10.22 1.36
CA LEU A 104 -14.99 10.16 0.74
C LEU A 104 -14.75 8.73 0.25
N THR A 105 -14.50 8.56 -1.04
CA THR A 105 -14.23 7.23 -1.62
C THR A 105 -12.75 7.05 -1.87
N LEU A 106 -12.19 5.96 -1.32
CA LEU A 106 -10.81 5.56 -1.53
C LEU A 106 -10.69 4.75 -2.82
N ARG A 107 -9.90 5.25 -3.78
CA ARG A 107 -9.71 4.59 -5.07
C ARG A 107 -8.30 4.02 -5.18
N PRO A 108 -8.12 2.73 -5.47
CA PRO A 108 -6.79 2.13 -5.50
C PRO A 108 -6.00 2.61 -6.72
N ALA A 109 -4.74 2.98 -6.49
CA ALA A 109 -3.73 3.24 -7.52
C ALA A 109 -2.54 2.31 -7.27
N LEU A 110 -2.75 1.01 -7.49
CA LEU A 110 -1.80 -0.04 -7.13
C LEU A 110 -0.51 0.04 -7.96
N VAL A 111 0.62 0.01 -7.25
CA VAL A 111 1.97 -0.11 -7.80
C VAL A 111 2.63 -1.37 -7.26
N THR A 112 2.91 -2.33 -8.13
CA THR A 112 3.39 -3.65 -7.70
C THR A 112 4.87 -3.65 -7.33
N GLY A 113 5.17 -3.98 -6.07
CA GLY A 113 6.53 -4.29 -5.58
C GLY A 113 7.46 -3.08 -5.46
N LEU A 114 6.90 -1.88 -5.30
CA LEU A 114 7.72 -0.68 -5.17
C LEU A 114 8.44 -0.65 -3.83
N LYS A 115 9.70 -0.21 -3.89
CA LYS A 115 10.50 0.20 -2.75
C LYS A 115 10.80 1.67 -2.94
N HIS A 116 10.87 2.44 -1.87
CA HIS A 116 11.40 3.81 -1.90
C HIS A 116 12.77 3.82 -2.59
N TRP A 117 13.65 2.87 -2.25
CA TRP A 117 14.96 2.74 -2.87
C TRP A 117 14.93 2.55 -4.40
N HIS A 118 13.87 1.97 -4.97
CA HIS A 118 13.75 1.81 -6.43
C HIS A 118 13.62 3.15 -7.17
N LEU A 119 13.21 4.24 -6.51
CA LEU A 119 12.90 5.52 -7.15
C LEU A 119 14.11 6.38 -7.50
N ARG A 120 15.29 6.05 -6.97
CA ARG A 120 16.54 6.78 -7.24
C ARG A 120 16.82 6.95 -8.75
N PRO A 121 17.45 8.06 -9.18
CA PRO A 121 17.54 8.43 -10.59
C PRO A 121 18.06 7.31 -11.51
N GLU A 122 19.15 6.64 -11.12
CA GLU A 122 19.83 5.58 -11.86
C GLU A 122 19.09 4.22 -11.81
N GLY A 123 18.06 4.09 -10.98
CA GLY A 123 17.30 2.86 -10.82
C GLY A 123 16.54 2.47 -12.10
N ARG A 124 16.81 1.26 -12.62
CA ARG A 124 16.12 0.67 -13.79
C ARG A 124 15.30 -0.56 -13.35
N PHE A 125 14.24 -0.33 -12.58
CA PHE A 125 13.40 -1.39 -12.03
C PHE A 125 12.00 -1.37 -12.64
N TYR A 126 11.41 -2.55 -12.85
CA TYR A 126 10.01 -2.67 -13.25
C TYR A 126 9.06 -1.91 -12.29
N PRO A 127 9.17 -2.06 -10.94
CA PRO A 127 8.35 -1.29 -10.01
C PRO A 127 8.45 0.23 -10.18
N LYS A 128 9.65 0.78 -10.46
CA LYS A 128 9.81 2.23 -10.75
C LYS A 128 9.02 2.63 -12.00
N ARG A 129 9.13 1.86 -13.08
CA ARG A 129 8.37 2.13 -14.32
C ARG A 129 6.85 2.01 -14.09
N ASN A 130 6.43 1.02 -13.30
CA ASN A 130 5.04 0.82 -12.94
C ASN A 130 4.51 2.00 -12.11
N PHE A 131 5.28 2.47 -11.12
CA PHE A 131 4.95 3.65 -10.30
C PHE A 131 4.63 4.87 -11.14
N TYR A 132 5.56 5.28 -12.02
CA TYR A 132 5.34 6.46 -12.86
C TYR A 132 4.15 6.28 -13.81
N ARG A 133 3.93 5.08 -14.37
CA ARG A 133 2.76 4.82 -15.22
C ARG A 133 1.43 4.89 -14.47
N VAL A 134 1.40 4.49 -13.20
CA VAL A 134 0.19 4.55 -12.37
C VAL A 134 -0.09 5.99 -11.97
N VAL A 135 0.94 6.71 -11.50
CA VAL A 135 0.80 8.12 -11.11
C VAL A 135 0.42 9.01 -12.28
N GLU A 136 0.92 8.75 -13.49
CA GLU A 136 0.58 9.52 -14.69
C GLU A 136 -0.93 9.49 -15.01
N LYS A 137 -1.60 8.39 -14.67
CA LYS A 137 -3.05 8.21 -14.88
C LYS A 137 -3.91 8.94 -13.85
N LEU A 138 -3.31 9.44 -12.76
CA LEU A 138 -4.05 10.18 -11.76
C LEU A 138 -4.38 11.59 -12.29
N PRO A 139 -5.59 12.12 -12.02
CA PRO A 139 -5.96 13.48 -12.43
C PRO A 139 -5.04 14.53 -11.79
N ASP A 140 -4.77 15.62 -12.49
CA ASP A 140 -4.08 16.76 -11.89
C ASP A 140 -4.90 17.32 -10.72
N GLY A 141 -4.24 17.82 -9.68
CA GLY A 141 -4.88 18.32 -8.47
C GLY A 141 -5.50 17.25 -7.56
N ALA A 142 -5.37 15.96 -7.88
CA ALA A 142 -5.96 14.89 -7.09
C ALA A 142 -5.43 14.83 -5.65
N LYS A 143 -6.30 14.36 -4.73
CA LYS A 143 -5.91 13.94 -3.38
C LYS A 143 -5.29 12.55 -3.43
N VAL A 144 -4.05 12.41 -2.95
CA VAL A 144 -3.30 11.15 -3.06
C VAL A 144 -2.68 10.76 -1.71
N ILE A 145 -2.97 9.56 -1.24
CA ILE A 145 -2.22 8.91 -0.15
C ILE A 145 -1.12 8.06 -0.78
N PHE A 146 0.14 8.34 -0.44
CA PHE A 146 1.26 7.46 -0.73
C PHE A 146 1.42 6.42 0.38
N LEU A 147 1.29 5.14 0.02
CA LEU A 147 1.35 3.99 0.92
C LEU A 147 2.43 3.00 0.45
N PHE A 148 3.68 3.32 0.79
CA PHE A 148 4.85 2.56 0.37
C PHE A 148 5.84 2.41 1.53
N GLY A 149 6.81 1.52 1.36
CA GLY A 149 7.98 1.42 2.25
C GLY A 149 8.03 0.17 3.13
N GLU A 150 6.95 -0.62 3.20
CA GLU A 150 6.95 -1.87 3.97
C GLU A 150 8.07 -2.81 3.48
N ILE A 151 8.21 -2.94 2.16
CA ILE A 151 9.23 -3.79 1.55
C ILE A 151 10.65 -3.28 1.85
N ASP A 152 10.87 -1.95 1.90
CA ASP A 152 12.16 -1.39 2.29
C ASP A 152 12.53 -1.83 3.72
N CYS A 153 11.56 -1.75 4.66
CA CYS A 153 11.75 -2.16 6.05
C CYS A 153 11.94 -3.66 6.22
N ARG A 154 11.35 -4.49 5.35
CA ARG A 154 11.49 -5.94 5.38
C ARG A 154 12.81 -6.43 4.79
N GLU A 155 13.30 -5.79 3.74
CA GLU A 155 14.44 -6.32 3.00
C GLU A 155 15.35 -5.25 2.36
N GLY A 156 16.65 -5.52 2.42
CA GLY A 156 17.67 -4.81 1.66
C GLY A 156 18.48 -3.80 2.47
N MET A 157 17.87 -3.08 3.42
CA MET A 157 18.60 -2.07 4.22
C MET A 157 19.69 -2.70 5.10
N LEU A 158 19.37 -3.74 5.90
CA LEU A 158 20.37 -4.42 6.74
C LEU A 158 21.50 -5.04 5.89
N LYS A 159 21.14 -5.71 4.79
CA LYS A 159 22.11 -6.28 3.85
C LYS A 159 23.00 -5.23 3.20
N ALA A 160 22.50 -4.01 2.99
CA ALA A 160 23.29 -2.91 2.45
C ALA A 160 24.30 -2.39 3.50
N VAL A 161 23.91 -2.33 4.77
CA VAL A 161 24.80 -2.01 5.90
C VAL A 161 25.88 -3.07 6.06
N GLU A 162 25.53 -4.37 6.05
CA GLU A 162 26.49 -5.48 6.10
C GLU A 162 27.52 -5.42 4.96
N LYS A 163 27.10 -4.93 3.79
CA LYS A 163 27.97 -4.72 2.62
C LYS A 163 28.69 -3.38 2.62
N MET A 164 28.68 -2.65 3.74
CA MET A 164 29.33 -1.35 3.92
C MET A 164 28.89 -0.28 2.90
N LYS A 165 27.67 -0.41 2.35
CA LYS A 165 27.09 0.62 1.48
C LYS A 165 26.58 1.83 2.28
N TYR A 166 26.26 1.58 3.54
CA TYR A 166 25.89 2.59 4.53
C TYR A 166 26.63 2.24 5.83
N LYS A 167 27.01 3.26 6.60
CA LYS A 167 27.69 3.14 7.89
C LYS A 167 26.84 2.41 8.92
N ASN A 168 25.54 2.66 8.92
CA ASN A 168 24.58 2.08 9.85
C ASN A 168 23.16 2.11 9.28
N LEU A 169 22.21 1.51 10.02
CA LEU A 169 20.80 1.45 9.63
C LEU A 169 20.17 2.84 9.53
N ASP A 170 20.51 3.78 10.41
CA ASP A 170 19.90 5.10 10.43
C ASP A 170 20.26 5.89 9.15
N GLU A 171 21.52 5.79 8.69
CA GLU A 171 21.94 6.36 7.40
C GLU A 171 21.20 5.71 6.21
N ALA A 172 21.04 4.38 6.23
CA ALA A 172 20.31 3.66 5.18
C ALA A 172 18.83 4.12 5.11
N ILE A 173 18.20 4.31 6.27
CA ILE A 173 16.84 4.84 6.40
C ILE A 173 16.77 6.27 5.84
N GLU A 174 17.64 7.17 6.29
CA GLU A 174 17.65 8.56 5.87
C GLU A 174 17.81 8.70 4.35
N LYS A 175 18.76 7.96 3.76
CA LYS A 175 19.00 7.96 2.31
C LYS A 175 17.81 7.41 1.54
N THR A 176 17.16 6.38 2.06
CA THR A 176 15.98 5.79 1.41
C THR A 176 14.78 6.73 1.47
N ILE A 177 14.58 7.44 2.58
CA ILE A 177 13.54 8.47 2.73
C ILE A 177 13.79 9.64 1.78
N GLU A 178 15.03 10.12 1.69
CA GLU A 178 15.43 11.21 0.78
C GLU A 178 15.02 10.90 -0.66
N ILE A 179 15.38 9.70 -1.16
CA ILE A 179 15.00 9.23 -2.50
C ILE A 179 13.47 9.30 -2.72
N PHE A 180 12.67 8.84 -1.75
CA PHE A 180 11.21 8.85 -1.86
C PHE A 180 10.64 10.27 -1.84
N LEU A 181 11.12 11.13 -0.94
CA LEU A 181 10.64 12.50 -0.81
C LEU A 181 11.01 13.35 -2.02
N GLU A 182 12.18 13.18 -2.63
CA GLU A 182 12.55 13.86 -3.87
C GLU A 182 11.66 13.44 -5.04
N ALA A 183 11.43 12.13 -5.18
CA ALA A 183 10.59 11.59 -6.25
C ALA A 183 9.12 12.05 -6.10
N THR A 184 8.58 12.02 -4.89
CA THR A 184 7.20 12.47 -4.62
C THR A 184 7.06 13.98 -4.73
N LYS A 185 8.01 14.77 -4.23
CA LYS A 185 8.02 16.23 -4.38
C LYS A 185 7.93 16.65 -5.85
N SER A 186 8.77 16.07 -6.70
CA SER A 186 8.77 16.34 -8.15
C SER A 186 7.41 16.03 -8.80
N LEU A 187 6.75 14.94 -8.36
CA LEU A 187 5.43 14.57 -8.85
C LEU A 187 4.32 15.50 -8.36
N ILE A 188 4.37 15.88 -7.08
CA ILE A 188 3.41 16.79 -6.45
C ILE A 188 3.45 18.16 -7.12
N GLU A 189 4.65 18.67 -7.39
CA GLU A 189 4.85 19.95 -8.09
C GLU A 189 4.31 19.88 -9.51
N ARG A 190 4.63 18.81 -10.25
CA ARG A 190 4.21 18.63 -11.65
C ARG A 190 2.70 18.41 -11.80
N LYS A 191 2.09 17.62 -10.92
CA LYS A 191 0.68 17.20 -11.01
C LYS A 191 -0.24 18.03 -10.12
N GLY A 192 0.30 18.92 -9.29
CA GLY A 192 -0.46 19.75 -8.37
C GLY A 192 -1.18 18.99 -7.26
N PHE A 193 -0.78 17.75 -6.94
CA PHE A 193 -1.47 16.90 -5.96
C PHE A 193 -1.59 17.54 -4.57
N GLN A 194 -2.66 17.20 -3.87
CA GLN A 194 -2.75 17.30 -2.41
C GLN A 194 -2.36 15.94 -1.84
N ALA A 195 -1.13 15.82 -1.33
CA ALA A 195 -0.53 14.53 -1.04
C ALA A 195 -0.43 14.27 0.47
N TYR A 196 -0.57 13.00 0.82
CA TYR A 196 -0.49 12.49 2.17
C TYR A 196 0.48 11.30 2.19
N VAL A 197 1.32 11.18 3.22
CA VAL A 197 2.17 10.02 3.45
C VAL A 197 1.56 9.18 4.54
N HIS A 198 1.19 7.95 4.20
CA HIS A 198 0.75 6.98 5.18
C HIS A 198 1.95 6.39 5.93
N PRO A 199 1.88 6.19 7.26
CA PRO A 199 2.91 5.48 8.00
C PRO A 199 3.13 4.06 7.45
N ILE A 200 4.37 3.60 7.41
CA ILE A 200 4.67 2.21 7.06
C ILE A 200 4.01 1.28 8.07
N ILE A 201 3.41 0.23 7.56
CA ILE A 201 2.58 -0.67 8.35
C ILE A 201 3.47 -1.70 9.07
N PRO A 202 3.30 -1.90 10.38
CA PRO A 202 4.15 -2.78 11.19
C PRO A 202 3.58 -4.19 11.40
N VAL A 203 3.03 -4.84 10.35
CA VAL A 203 2.36 -6.14 10.53
C VAL A 203 3.36 -7.23 10.92
N LEU A 204 4.49 -7.32 10.21
CA LEU A 204 5.49 -8.36 10.42
C LEU A 204 6.32 -8.12 11.68
N GLU A 205 6.21 -9.03 12.64
CA GLU A 205 6.89 -8.95 13.94
C GLU A 205 8.41 -8.74 13.83
N PRO A 206 9.16 -9.46 12.97
CA PRO A 206 10.61 -9.27 12.86
C PRO A 206 11.05 -7.90 12.34
N THR A 207 10.17 -7.15 11.67
CA THR A 207 10.52 -5.87 11.03
C THR A 207 10.02 -4.65 11.82
N ARG A 208 9.23 -4.85 12.88
CA ARG A 208 8.57 -3.77 13.66
C ARG A 208 9.51 -2.68 14.14
N GLN A 209 10.68 -3.05 14.64
CA GLN A 209 11.66 -2.06 15.13
C GLN A 209 12.21 -1.19 14.00
N ILE A 210 12.44 -1.78 12.82
CA ILE A 210 12.88 -1.04 11.64
C ILE A 210 11.76 -0.13 11.16
N VAL A 211 10.53 -0.63 11.08
CA VAL A 211 9.33 0.16 10.71
C VAL A 211 9.15 1.35 11.66
N LYS A 212 9.28 1.15 12.97
CA LYS A 212 9.16 2.23 13.97
C LYS A 212 10.22 3.32 13.76
N LYS A 213 11.49 2.92 13.61
CA LYS A 213 12.58 3.86 13.31
C LYS A 213 12.34 4.61 12.00
N TYR A 214 11.91 3.90 10.96
CA TYR A 214 11.63 4.47 9.65
C TYR A 214 10.49 5.50 9.72
N ASN A 215 9.37 5.14 10.34
CA ASN A 215 8.23 6.05 10.52
C ASN A 215 8.61 7.29 11.31
N LEU A 216 9.40 7.15 12.37
CA LEU A 216 9.87 8.31 13.14
C LEU A 216 10.71 9.26 12.27
N ALA A 217 11.63 8.73 11.47
CA ALA A 217 12.46 9.51 10.56
C ALA A 217 11.65 10.14 9.43
N LEU A 218 10.73 9.38 8.82
CA LEU A 218 9.88 9.83 7.72
C LEU A 218 8.91 10.92 8.18
N ARG A 219 8.23 10.72 9.32
CA ARG A 219 7.37 11.72 9.97
C ARG A 219 8.13 13.02 10.22
N ARG A 220 9.34 12.93 10.78
CA ARG A 220 10.19 14.09 11.04
C ARG A 220 10.59 14.80 9.74
N ALA A 221 10.94 14.07 8.69
CA ALA A 221 11.33 14.63 7.40
C ALA A 221 10.15 15.35 6.72
N VAL A 222 8.95 14.75 6.72
CA VAL A 222 7.73 15.34 6.16
C VAL A 222 7.32 16.59 6.95
N ARG A 223 7.28 16.53 8.29
CA ARG A 223 6.95 17.69 9.14
C ARG A 223 7.96 18.85 9.01
N ARG A 224 9.20 18.57 8.63
CA ARG A 224 10.22 19.58 8.30
C ARG A 224 10.11 20.13 6.87
N GLY A 225 9.09 19.73 6.11
CA GLY A 225 8.83 20.23 4.76
C GLY A 225 9.70 19.61 3.67
N ARG A 226 10.44 18.51 3.92
CA ARG A 226 11.35 17.92 2.92
C ARG A 226 10.65 17.43 1.64
N GLY A 227 9.37 17.08 1.72
CA GLY A 227 8.56 16.69 0.56
C GLY A 227 7.77 17.83 -0.10
N GLY A 228 8.00 19.08 0.33
CA GLY A 228 7.26 20.26 -0.14
C GLY A 228 5.99 20.56 0.67
N PRO A 229 5.37 21.73 0.43
CA PRO A 229 4.28 22.25 1.28
C PRO A 229 2.95 21.52 1.10
N ARG A 230 2.79 20.72 0.04
CA ARG A 230 1.58 19.95 -0.26
C ARG A 230 1.68 18.48 0.15
N LEU A 231 2.74 18.08 0.86
CA LEU A 231 2.91 16.73 1.39
C LEU A 231 2.70 16.73 2.90
N THR A 232 1.67 16.01 3.35
CA THR A 232 1.27 15.95 4.77
C THR A 232 1.46 14.55 5.34
N TRP A 233 1.92 14.44 6.57
CA TRP A 233 1.99 13.15 7.28
C TRP A 233 0.61 12.74 7.80
N LEU A 234 0.20 11.48 7.61
CA LEU A 234 -1.02 10.95 8.22
C LEU A 234 -0.74 10.40 9.62
N PRO A 235 -1.34 10.95 10.69
CA PRO A 235 -1.11 10.49 12.06
C PRO A 235 -1.86 9.19 12.43
N CYS A 236 -2.42 8.45 11.46
CA CYS A 236 -3.28 7.28 11.72
C CYS A 236 -2.60 6.13 12.49
N PHE A 237 -1.27 6.07 12.50
CA PHE A 237 -0.50 5.11 13.30
C PHE A 237 0.46 5.78 14.29
N ASP A 238 0.28 7.06 14.62
CA ASP A 238 1.19 7.75 15.56
C ASP A 238 1.19 7.06 16.94
N ALA A 239 0.03 6.58 17.40
CA ALA A 239 -0.06 5.78 18.62
C ALA A 239 0.83 4.52 18.58
N TYR A 240 0.97 3.87 17.42
CA TYR A 240 1.91 2.76 17.25
C TYR A 240 3.37 3.23 17.24
N VAL A 241 3.64 4.32 16.52
CA VAL A 241 4.99 4.88 16.37
C VAL A 241 5.53 5.38 17.71
N ASP A 242 4.67 5.87 18.58
CA ASP A 242 5.05 6.46 19.87
C ASP A 242 4.94 5.47 21.03
N ALA A 243 4.12 4.40 20.91
CA ALA A 243 3.98 3.39 21.95
C ALA A 243 5.24 2.52 22.16
N PRO A 244 5.45 1.98 23.37
CA PRO A 244 6.39 0.88 23.61
C PRO A 244 6.12 -0.34 22.70
N ALA A 245 7.15 -1.16 22.47
CA ALA A 245 7.16 -2.16 21.40
C ALA A 245 6.05 -3.23 21.49
N ASP A 246 5.65 -3.58 22.71
CA ASP A 246 4.61 -4.55 23.07
C ASP A 246 3.19 -4.03 22.81
N LEU A 247 2.90 -2.79 23.17
CA LEU A 247 1.60 -2.17 22.94
C LEU A 247 1.36 -1.87 21.44
N GLY A 248 2.41 -1.46 20.73
CA GLY A 248 2.37 -1.34 19.28
C GLY A 248 2.06 -2.67 18.59
N ALA A 249 2.63 -3.77 19.09
CA ALA A 249 2.38 -5.11 18.54
C ALA A 249 0.90 -5.54 18.62
N ALA A 250 0.24 -5.24 19.74
CA ALA A 250 -1.19 -5.54 19.92
C ALA A 250 -2.10 -4.73 18.99
N LEU A 251 -1.78 -3.44 18.78
CA LEU A 251 -2.49 -2.57 17.83
C LEU A 251 -2.35 -3.05 16.39
N ALA A 252 -1.14 -3.50 16.01
CA ALA A 252 -0.89 -4.08 14.71
C ALA A 252 -1.65 -5.41 14.51
N ALA A 253 -1.72 -6.25 15.55
CA ALA A 253 -2.40 -7.54 15.50
C ALA A 253 -3.92 -7.41 15.31
N ARG A 254 -4.56 -6.42 15.96
CA ARG A 254 -6.02 -6.18 15.84
C ARG A 254 -6.46 -5.82 14.42
N HIS A 255 -5.54 -5.28 13.62
CA HIS A 255 -5.79 -4.86 12.25
C HIS A 255 -5.01 -5.70 11.24
N ALA A 256 -4.53 -6.89 11.59
CA ALA A 256 -3.88 -7.79 10.65
C ALA A 256 -4.92 -8.56 9.82
N LEU A 257 -4.67 -8.72 8.52
CA LEU A 257 -5.47 -9.55 7.62
C LEU A 257 -4.89 -10.97 7.50
N ASP A 258 -3.62 -11.07 7.08
CA ASP A 258 -3.00 -12.34 6.67
C ASP A 258 -1.52 -12.46 7.06
N GLY A 259 -1.16 -11.88 8.21
CA GLY A 259 0.22 -11.84 8.69
C GLY A 259 1.12 -10.88 7.90
N THR A 260 0.65 -10.31 6.79
CA THR A 260 1.37 -9.27 6.02
C THR A 260 0.54 -8.00 5.83
N HIS A 261 -0.72 -8.12 5.42
CA HIS A 261 -1.58 -6.99 5.05
C HIS A 261 -2.46 -6.50 6.20
N LEU A 262 -3.02 -5.29 6.05
CA LEU A 262 -3.99 -4.74 6.99
C LEU A 262 -5.40 -5.21 6.67
N HIS A 263 -6.18 -5.47 7.72
CA HIS A 263 -7.60 -5.66 7.63
C HIS A 263 -8.31 -4.29 7.47
N PRO A 264 -9.29 -4.12 6.55
CA PRO A 264 -9.96 -2.84 6.32
C PRO A 264 -10.62 -2.17 7.54
N SER A 265 -10.79 -2.90 8.64
CA SER A 265 -11.30 -2.36 9.93
C SER A 265 -10.45 -1.23 10.50
N TYR A 266 -9.18 -1.09 10.09
CA TYR A 266 -8.34 0.04 10.51
C TYR A 266 -8.82 1.38 9.92
N LEU A 267 -9.55 1.37 8.81
CA LEU A 267 -9.96 2.58 8.12
C LEU A 267 -10.89 3.46 8.98
N PRO A 268 -12.05 2.97 9.50
CA PRO A 268 -12.89 3.79 10.37
C PRO A 268 -12.24 4.09 11.73
N ALA A 269 -11.35 3.21 12.20
CA ALA A 269 -10.74 3.30 13.53
C ALA A 269 -9.55 4.28 13.58
N LEU A 270 -8.75 4.34 12.51
CA LEU A 270 -7.46 5.03 12.49
C LEU A 270 -7.33 6.02 11.34
N LEU A 271 -7.67 5.61 10.11
CA LEU A 271 -7.49 6.47 8.93
C LEU A 271 -8.50 7.63 8.91
N ARG A 272 -9.79 7.34 9.13
CA ARG A 272 -10.84 8.37 9.14
C ARG A 272 -10.56 9.48 10.16
N PRO A 273 -10.30 9.20 11.46
CA PRO A 273 -9.99 10.25 12.42
C PRO A 273 -8.77 11.10 12.02
N ALA A 274 -7.73 10.47 11.45
CA ALA A 274 -6.55 11.19 10.97
C ALA A 274 -6.86 12.14 9.80
N LEU A 275 -7.75 11.73 8.88
CA LEU A 275 -8.22 12.59 7.80
C LEU A 275 -9.10 13.74 8.31
N GLU A 276 -9.93 13.48 9.33
CA GLU A 276 -10.75 14.51 9.98
C GLU A 276 -9.89 15.56 10.70
N GLU A 277 -8.83 15.15 11.39
CA GLU A 277 -7.86 16.06 12.03
C GLU A 277 -7.24 17.01 11.00
N LEU A 278 -6.83 16.47 9.85
CA LEU A 278 -6.14 17.22 8.80
C LEU A 278 -7.08 18.05 7.91
N GLY A 279 -8.39 17.87 8.04
CA GLY A 279 -9.38 18.53 7.17
C GLY A 279 -9.27 18.16 5.70
N ALA A 280 -8.93 16.89 5.47
CA ALA A 280 -8.82 16.29 4.14
C ALA A 280 -10.18 16.14 3.45
#